data_AF-A0A2H3SFF2-F1
#
_entry.id   AF-A0A2H3SFF2-F1
#
_cell.length_a   1.000
_cell.length_b   1.000
_cell.length_c   1.000
_cell.angle_alpha   90.00
_cell.angle_beta   90.00
_cell.angle_gamma   90.00
#
_symmetry.space_group_name_H-M   'P 1'
#
loop_
_entity.id
_entity.type
_entity.pdbx_description
1 polymer ?
#
loop_
_entity_poly.entity_id
_entity_poly.type
_entity_poly.pdbx_seq_one_letter_code
_entity_poly.pdbx_strand_id
1 'polypeptide(L)'
;MPKNRLSKEKRDQAKTEKRRARRVEKETKENDRAKAVADDDTFDFAAKIDRLAEIRNWFYADTTVVDQYMSGEISTAEAVDVLAKPIDDVYSTANAGTEYFRQERVARIQRKYYSFERALELWGPEQDWPEPENEHDHSKNAEMLLWNLWYSILHTAKKIAFTNETRQDKLVDLVKALKARPNPPEPVPMTIPLKRDWVWQLGTVWSDLIILGASITEVRNDSCGCGAGWLWPEQQAEQNLNAFYARLTASGVANIHLQGEICAVDALEKAPTPWYRRVSPPPDHEILSHYVTCAALWTIIAGKEVYARYPHTRDERDIEVVDRILKLRDKELPWNRSRKRYKGRARWETARREFARRRLEAESQNEELSPEVRDLAGRAAKTMAGIVWQK
;
A
#
# COMPACT_ATOMS: atom_id res chain seq x y z
N MET A 1 -27.65 43.44 -27.06
CA MET A 1 -27.32 42.16 -26.39
C MET A 1 -26.38 41.37 -27.30
N PRO A 2 -25.12 41.07 -26.93
CA PRO A 2 -24.19 40.47 -27.88
C PRO A 2 -24.56 39.01 -28.16
N LYS A 3 -24.80 38.71 -29.44
CA LYS A 3 -25.25 37.41 -30.00
C LYS A 3 -24.16 36.31 -30.04
N ASN A 4 -23.06 36.44 -29.30
CA ASN A 4 -21.88 35.55 -29.40
C ASN A 4 -21.52 34.81 -28.10
N ARG A 5 -22.48 34.55 -27.21
CA ARG A 5 -22.21 33.75 -26.01
C ARG A 5 -22.40 32.26 -26.32
N LEU A 6 -21.31 31.50 -26.33
CA LEU A 6 -21.35 30.03 -26.43
C LEU A 6 -22.34 29.45 -25.42
N SER A 7 -23.08 28.40 -25.83
CA SER A 7 -23.96 27.66 -24.92
C SER A 7 -23.17 27.17 -23.69
N LYS A 8 -23.84 27.02 -22.55
CA LYS A 8 -23.22 26.55 -21.30
C LYS A 8 -22.43 25.25 -21.53
N GLU A 9 -23.04 24.32 -22.26
CA GLU A 9 -22.44 23.05 -22.65
C GLU A 9 -21.13 23.20 -23.44
N LYS A 10 -21.10 24.06 -24.47
CA LYS A 10 -19.87 24.33 -25.23
C LYS A 10 -18.78 24.97 -24.37
N ARG A 11 -19.14 25.81 -23.40
CA ARG A 11 -18.19 26.41 -22.45
C ARG A 11 -17.63 25.38 -21.47
N ASP A 12 -18.48 24.49 -20.97
CA ASP A 12 -18.08 23.42 -20.05
C ASP A 12 -17.20 22.38 -20.77
N GLN A 13 -17.51 22.06 -22.03
CA GLN A 13 -16.67 21.23 -22.89
C GLN A 13 -15.29 21.87 -23.12
N ALA A 14 -15.25 23.13 -23.56
CA ALA A 14 -13.99 23.84 -23.78
C ALA A 14 -13.15 23.96 -22.50
N LYS A 15 -13.79 24.15 -21.34
CA LYS A 15 -13.10 24.16 -20.03
C LYS A 15 -12.54 22.78 -19.70
N THR A 16 -13.26 21.71 -20.03
CA THR A 16 -12.83 20.32 -19.82
C THR A 16 -11.66 19.97 -20.72
N GLU A 17 -11.72 20.32 -22.01
CA GLU A 17 -10.64 20.12 -22.97
C GLU A 17 -9.38 20.91 -22.58
N LYS A 18 -9.54 22.17 -22.15
CA LYS A 18 -8.42 22.98 -21.65
C LYS A 18 -7.78 22.38 -20.40
N ARG A 19 -8.59 21.84 -19.47
CA ARG A 19 -8.08 21.13 -18.28
C ARG A 19 -7.35 19.85 -18.67
N ARG A 20 -7.88 19.09 -19.64
CA ARG A 20 -7.25 17.89 -20.17
C ARG A 20 -5.91 18.20 -20.83
N ALA A 21 -5.84 19.20 -21.69
CA ALA A 21 -4.61 19.60 -22.37
C ALA A 21 -3.51 20.02 -21.37
N ARG A 22 -3.86 20.84 -20.36
CA ARG A 22 -2.93 21.22 -19.29
C ARG A 22 -2.45 20.04 -18.47
N ARG A 23 -3.33 19.07 -18.19
CA ARG A 23 -2.97 17.84 -17.47
C ARG A 23 -1.97 17.03 -18.29
N VAL A 24 -2.27 16.79 -19.57
CA VAL A 24 -1.38 16.03 -20.47
C VAL A 24 -0.02 16.72 -20.56
N GLU A 25 0.02 18.04 -20.75
CA GLU A 25 1.28 18.79 -20.79
C GLU A 25 2.10 18.64 -19.50
N LYS A 26 1.45 18.72 -18.33
CA LYS A 26 2.10 18.50 -17.03
C LYS A 26 2.63 17.07 -16.91
N GLU A 27 1.80 16.07 -17.21
CA GLU A 27 2.15 14.65 -17.14
C GLU A 27 3.30 14.30 -18.10
N THR A 28 3.32 14.87 -19.31
CA THR A 28 4.42 14.72 -20.27
C THR A 28 5.73 15.28 -19.70
N LYS A 29 5.73 16.54 -19.22
CA LYS A 29 6.95 17.15 -18.65
C LYS A 29 7.48 16.38 -17.44
N GLU A 30 6.58 15.91 -16.58
CA GLU A 30 6.95 15.08 -15.43
C GLU A 30 7.55 13.75 -15.88
N ASN A 31 6.96 13.11 -16.90
CA ASN A 31 7.45 11.86 -17.45
C ASN A 31 8.80 12.00 -18.14
N ASP A 32 9.04 13.10 -18.87
CA ASP A 32 10.32 13.37 -19.53
C ASP A 32 11.44 13.56 -18.50
N ARG A 33 11.17 14.26 -17.39
CA ARG A 33 12.10 14.39 -16.27
C ARG A 33 12.38 13.05 -15.59
N ALA A 34 11.35 12.25 -15.34
CA ALA A 34 11.50 10.93 -14.76
C ALA A 34 12.30 9.99 -15.69
N LYS A 35 12.06 10.07 -17.00
CA LYS A 35 12.79 9.29 -18.00
C LYS A 35 14.27 9.67 -18.04
N ALA A 36 14.60 10.96 -17.95
CA ALA A 36 15.99 11.41 -17.87
C ALA A 36 16.72 10.78 -16.67
N VAL A 37 16.08 10.66 -15.50
CA VAL A 37 16.65 9.96 -14.34
C VAL A 37 16.77 8.46 -14.58
N ALA A 38 15.74 7.84 -15.17
CA ALA A 38 15.73 6.40 -15.44
C ALA A 38 16.84 5.98 -16.43
N ASP A 39 17.14 6.84 -17.41
CA ASP A 39 18.14 6.59 -18.46
C ASP A 39 19.56 7.08 -18.07
N ASP A 40 19.72 7.78 -16.94
CA ASP A 40 21.02 8.30 -16.49
C ASP A 40 21.83 7.24 -15.72
N ASP A 41 22.87 6.69 -16.35
CA ASP A 41 23.74 5.65 -15.80
C ASP A 41 24.67 6.13 -14.67
N THR A 42 24.73 7.44 -14.39
CA THR A 42 25.53 7.96 -13.26
C THR A 42 24.86 7.75 -11.91
N PHE A 43 23.54 7.54 -11.89
CA PHE A 43 22.80 7.20 -10.69
C PHE A 43 22.74 5.69 -10.50
N ASP A 44 23.07 5.23 -9.29
CA ASP A 44 22.70 3.88 -8.89
C ASP A 44 21.17 3.75 -8.73
N PHE A 45 20.70 2.52 -8.54
CA PHE A 45 19.27 2.26 -8.44
C PHE A 45 18.62 3.02 -7.27
N ALA A 46 19.26 3.09 -6.10
CA ALA A 46 18.72 3.77 -4.94
C ALA A 46 18.55 5.28 -5.19
N ALA A 47 19.57 5.91 -5.77
CA ALA A 47 19.54 7.32 -6.15
C ALA A 47 18.48 7.62 -7.22
N LYS A 48 18.25 6.69 -8.17
CA LYS A 48 17.13 6.81 -9.12
C LYS A 48 15.79 6.85 -8.38
N ILE A 49 15.58 5.98 -7.40
CA ILE A 49 14.33 5.93 -6.61
C ILE A 49 14.12 7.23 -5.83
N ASP A 50 15.16 7.78 -5.20
CA ASP A 50 15.06 9.06 -4.47
C ASP A 50 14.66 10.21 -5.40
N ARG A 51 15.32 10.31 -6.56
CA ARG A 51 14.98 11.34 -7.58
C ARG A 51 13.59 11.15 -8.17
N LEU A 52 13.17 9.92 -8.41
CA LEU A 52 11.82 9.63 -8.89
C LEU A 52 10.76 9.99 -7.85
N ALA A 53 11.01 9.74 -6.57
CA ALA A 53 10.12 10.14 -5.49
C ALA A 53 9.90 11.66 -5.46
N GLU A 54 10.95 12.46 -5.63
CA GLU A 54 10.86 13.92 -5.76
C GLU A 54 10.04 14.35 -6.99
N ILE A 55 10.28 13.74 -8.15
CA ILE A 55 9.61 14.11 -9.41
C ILE A 55 8.12 13.74 -9.37
N ARG A 56 7.80 12.55 -8.86
CA ARG A 56 6.43 12.01 -8.82
C ARG A 56 5.64 12.47 -7.60
N ASN A 57 6.30 13.07 -6.61
CA ASN A 57 5.74 13.36 -5.29
C ASN A 57 5.24 12.08 -4.60
N TRP A 58 6.09 11.05 -4.59
CA TRP A 58 5.78 9.82 -3.88
C TRP A 58 5.70 10.05 -2.37
N PHE A 59 5.04 9.14 -1.67
CA PHE A 59 5.06 9.11 -0.22
C PHE A 59 6.42 8.59 0.26
N TYR A 60 7.24 9.49 0.80
CA TYR A 60 8.52 9.17 1.44
C TYR A 60 8.77 10.11 2.62
N ALA A 61 9.71 9.74 3.48
CA ALA A 61 10.21 10.55 4.58
C ALA A 61 11.73 10.38 4.69
N ASP A 62 12.35 11.09 5.63
CA ASP A 62 13.79 10.95 5.90
C ASP A 62 14.15 9.49 6.21
N THR A 63 15.12 8.96 5.48
CA THR A 63 15.58 7.57 5.60
C THR A 63 16.90 7.43 6.36
N THR A 64 17.50 8.52 6.85
CA THR A 64 18.85 8.55 7.43
C THR A 64 19.08 7.43 8.46
N VAL A 65 18.23 7.30 9.48
CA VAL A 65 18.38 6.28 10.53
C VAL A 65 18.19 4.86 9.98
N VAL A 66 17.25 4.68 9.05
CA VAL A 66 17.01 3.39 8.41
C VAL A 66 18.20 3.01 7.53
N ASP A 67 18.79 3.95 6.79
CA ASP A 67 19.95 3.72 5.94
C ASP A 67 21.20 3.38 6.77
N GLN A 68 21.42 4.04 7.92
CA GLN A 68 22.48 3.69 8.89
C GLN A 68 22.28 2.28 9.45
N TYR A 69 21.05 1.91 9.77
CA TYR A 69 20.73 0.54 10.19
C TYR A 69 21.02 -0.46 9.06
N MET A 70 20.58 -0.15 7.85
CA MET A 70 20.74 -1.02 6.68
C MET A 70 22.22 -1.21 6.30
N SER A 71 23.06 -0.19 6.46
CA SER A 71 24.52 -0.29 6.28
C SER A 71 25.22 -1.05 7.40
N GLY A 72 24.58 -1.19 8.57
CA GLY A 72 25.17 -1.80 9.76
C GLY A 72 26.01 -0.84 10.61
N GLU A 73 25.90 0.47 10.36
CA GLU A 73 26.52 1.52 11.16
C GLU A 73 25.95 1.56 12.58
N ILE A 74 24.65 1.30 12.73
CA ILE A 74 23.98 1.21 14.02
C ILE A 74 23.31 -0.17 14.19
N SER A 75 23.21 -0.62 15.44
CA SER A 75 22.56 -1.87 15.80
C SER A 75 21.02 -1.78 15.64
N THR A 76 20.35 -2.93 15.61
CA THR A 76 18.88 -2.97 15.63
C THR A 76 18.32 -2.26 16.86
N ALA A 77 18.93 -2.44 18.03
CA ALA A 77 18.47 -1.81 19.27
C ALA A 77 18.59 -0.28 19.23
N GLU A 78 19.71 0.24 18.72
CA GLU A 78 19.91 1.69 18.55
C GLU A 78 18.95 2.28 17.53
N ALA A 79 18.81 1.64 16.35
CA ALA A 79 17.88 2.10 15.32
C ALA A 79 16.44 2.18 15.85
N VAL A 80 16.01 1.14 16.57
CA VAL A 80 14.70 1.07 17.18
C VAL A 80 14.52 2.17 18.24
N ASP A 81 15.52 2.44 19.07
CA ASP A 81 15.44 3.49 20.10
C ASP A 81 15.34 4.89 19.47
N VAL A 82 16.19 5.19 18.49
CA VAL A 82 16.20 6.48 17.79
C VAL A 82 14.89 6.75 17.07
N LEU A 83 14.33 5.73 16.40
CA LEU A 83 13.07 5.85 15.67
C LEU A 83 11.84 5.96 16.60
N ALA A 84 11.81 5.17 17.67
CA ALA A 84 10.62 5.04 18.51
C ALA A 84 10.50 6.10 19.60
N LYS A 85 11.62 6.53 20.20
CA LYS A 85 11.60 7.42 21.36
C LYS A 85 10.83 8.74 21.12
N PRO A 86 11.03 9.46 20.00
CA PRO A 86 10.25 10.66 19.74
C PRO A 86 8.74 10.40 19.69
N ILE A 87 8.33 9.24 19.16
CA ILE A 87 6.92 8.82 19.07
C ILE A 87 6.38 8.48 20.47
N ASP A 88 7.14 7.73 21.27
CA ASP A 88 6.77 7.36 22.64
C ASP A 88 6.54 8.61 23.50
N ASP A 89 7.43 9.61 23.40
CA ASP A 89 7.36 10.86 24.16
C ASP A 89 6.09 11.67 23.82
N VAL A 90 5.81 11.88 22.53
CA VAL A 90 4.63 12.65 22.12
C VAL A 90 3.33 11.88 22.29
N TYR A 91 3.34 10.55 22.13
CA TYR A 91 2.18 9.71 22.39
C TYR A 91 1.77 9.79 23.85
N SER A 92 2.72 9.60 24.77
CA SER A 92 2.48 9.56 26.22
C SER A 92 2.04 10.90 26.81
N THR A 93 2.32 12.00 26.10
CA THR A 93 1.99 13.36 26.53
C THR A 93 0.81 13.97 25.78
N ALA A 94 0.11 13.20 24.94
CA ALA A 94 -0.94 13.70 24.06
C ALA A 94 -0.48 14.92 23.23
N ASN A 95 0.69 14.78 22.59
CA ASN A 95 1.39 15.83 21.86
C ASN A 95 1.70 17.05 22.75
N ALA A 96 2.32 16.82 23.91
CA ALA A 96 2.55 17.85 24.94
C ALA A 96 1.26 18.61 25.31
N GLY A 97 0.13 17.90 25.37
CA GLY A 97 -1.20 18.42 25.72
C GLY A 97 -1.99 19.07 24.58
N THR A 98 -1.36 19.31 23.42
CA THR A 98 -2.01 19.90 22.23
C THR A 98 -3.22 19.08 21.78
N GLU A 99 -3.16 17.76 21.91
CA GLU A 99 -4.23 16.88 21.43
C GLU A 99 -5.47 16.94 22.32
N TYR A 100 -5.33 17.23 23.62
CA TYR A 100 -6.47 17.47 24.49
C TYR A 100 -7.32 18.65 23.99
N PHE A 101 -6.66 19.75 23.62
CA PHE A 101 -7.33 20.93 23.08
C PHE A 101 -8.06 20.60 21.78
N ARG A 102 -7.38 19.95 20.82
CA ARG A 102 -7.96 19.64 19.50
C ARG A 102 -9.16 18.70 19.61
N GLN A 103 -9.03 17.60 20.35
CA GLN A 103 -10.09 16.62 20.48
C GLN A 103 -11.28 17.18 21.28
N GLU A 104 -11.03 18.04 22.25
CA GLU A 104 -12.10 18.74 22.96
C GLU A 104 -12.83 19.75 22.06
N ARG A 105 -12.15 20.46 21.15
CA ARG A 105 -12.82 21.30 20.14
C ARG A 105 -13.74 20.48 19.24
N VAL A 106 -13.30 19.31 18.79
CA VAL A 106 -14.13 18.37 18.04
C VAL A 106 -15.32 17.94 18.89
N ALA A 107 -15.10 17.53 20.13
CA ALA A 107 -16.15 17.11 21.05
C ALA A 107 -17.20 18.21 21.28
N ARG A 108 -16.80 19.46 21.51
CA ARG A 108 -17.72 20.61 21.68
C ARG A 108 -18.65 20.82 20.49
N ILE A 109 -18.13 20.64 19.28
CA ILE A 109 -18.96 20.69 18.06
C ILE A 109 -19.90 19.50 18.02
N GLN A 110 -19.42 18.29 18.34
CA GLN A 110 -20.21 17.07 18.27
C GLN A 110 -21.33 16.99 19.33
N ARG A 111 -21.10 17.46 20.55
CA ARG A 111 -22.11 17.47 21.64
C ARG A 111 -23.41 18.18 21.24
N LYS A 112 -23.35 19.18 20.34
CA LYS A 112 -24.52 19.93 19.84
C LYS A 112 -25.50 19.09 19.02
N TYR A 113 -25.09 17.92 18.51
CA TYR A 113 -25.92 17.04 17.70
C TYR A 113 -26.63 15.93 18.51
N TYR A 114 -26.44 15.88 19.82
CA TYR A 114 -26.97 14.84 20.70
C TYR A 114 -27.80 15.44 21.83
N SER A 115 -28.69 14.63 22.42
CA SER A 115 -29.27 14.97 23.73
C SER A 115 -28.17 15.08 24.77
N PHE A 116 -28.42 15.84 25.85
CA PHE A 116 -27.44 16.04 26.92
C PHE A 116 -26.86 14.72 27.47
N GLU A 117 -27.74 13.77 27.81
CA GLU A 117 -27.35 12.46 28.34
C GLU A 117 -26.47 11.69 27.35
N ARG A 118 -26.84 11.68 26.07
CA ARG A 118 -26.08 11.00 25.02
C ARG A 118 -24.75 11.68 24.72
N ALA A 119 -24.71 13.01 24.80
CA ALA A 119 -23.49 13.79 24.66
C ALA A 119 -22.49 13.49 25.78
N LEU A 120 -22.97 13.39 27.03
CA LEU A 120 -22.16 13.05 28.19
C LEU A 120 -21.58 11.64 28.09
N GLU A 121 -22.38 10.67 27.64
CA GLU A 121 -21.93 9.29 27.40
C GLU A 121 -20.85 9.22 26.30
N LEU A 122 -21.05 9.92 25.19
CA LEU A 122 -20.17 9.81 24.01
C LEU A 122 -18.89 10.65 24.11
N TRP A 123 -18.93 11.79 24.80
CA TRP A 123 -17.87 12.81 24.75
C TRP A 123 -17.43 13.28 26.13
N GLY A 124 -18.03 12.77 27.22
CA GLY A 124 -17.79 13.26 28.57
C GLY A 124 -18.26 14.71 28.78
N PRO A 125 -18.06 15.23 30.00
CA PRO A 125 -18.32 16.63 30.28
C PRO A 125 -17.38 17.52 29.46
N GLU A 126 -17.86 18.71 29.11
CA GLU A 126 -17.02 19.73 28.48
C GLU A 126 -15.89 20.13 29.43
N GLN A 127 -14.67 20.22 28.89
CA GLN A 127 -13.46 20.55 29.64
C GLN A 127 -12.75 21.72 28.95
N ASP A 128 -12.04 22.54 29.74
CA ASP A 128 -11.23 23.63 29.22
C ASP A 128 -9.76 23.20 29.19
N TRP A 129 -9.19 23.20 28.00
CA TRP A 129 -7.77 22.94 27.77
C TRP A 129 -7.12 24.20 27.20
N PRO A 130 -5.87 24.51 27.58
CA PRO A 130 -5.19 25.70 27.07
C PRO A 130 -4.99 25.59 25.55
N GLU A 131 -5.18 26.71 24.86
CA GLU A 131 -4.89 26.80 23.42
C GLU A 131 -3.37 26.73 23.20
N PRO A 132 -2.88 25.82 22.36
CA PRO A 132 -1.45 25.65 22.14
C PRO A 132 -0.89 26.74 21.23
N GLU A 133 0.28 27.28 21.57
CA GLU A 133 0.95 28.36 20.81
C GLU A 133 1.23 27.99 19.35
N ASN A 134 1.45 26.69 19.08
CA ASN A 134 1.80 26.16 17.77
C ASN A 134 0.73 25.19 17.25
N GLU A 135 -0.57 25.50 17.40
CA GLU A 135 -1.67 24.60 16.99
C GLU A 135 -1.56 24.12 15.53
N HIS A 136 -0.96 24.90 14.64
CA HIS A 136 -0.84 24.55 13.21
C HIS A 136 0.43 23.77 12.85
N ASP A 137 1.38 23.60 13.77
CA ASP A 137 2.55 22.77 13.52
C ASP A 137 2.23 21.31 13.87
N HIS A 138 1.99 20.52 12.83
CA HIS A 138 1.75 19.08 12.95
C HIS A 138 3.01 18.25 12.73
N SER A 139 4.14 18.87 12.38
CA SER A 139 5.34 18.15 11.93
C SER A 139 5.94 17.21 12.99
N LYS A 140 5.64 17.47 14.27
CA LYS A 140 6.16 16.73 15.43
C LYS A 140 5.09 16.02 16.25
N ASN A 141 3.85 15.93 15.77
CA ASN A 141 2.82 15.20 16.50
C ASN A 141 2.99 13.68 16.31
N ALA A 142 2.38 12.89 17.21
CA ALA A 142 2.47 11.43 17.20
C ALA A 142 2.09 10.84 15.84
N GLU A 143 0.99 11.32 15.25
CA GLU A 143 0.50 10.87 13.96
C GLU A 143 1.53 11.07 12.83
N MET A 144 2.06 12.29 12.69
CA MET A 144 3.01 12.63 11.63
C MET A 144 4.34 11.90 11.81
N LEU A 145 4.81 11.73 13.05
CA LEU A 145 6.02 10.94 13.32
C LEU A 145 5.82 9.47 12.95
N LEU A 146 4.64 8.90 13.22
CA LEU A 146 4.28 7.55 12.79
C LEU A 146 4.19 7.43 11.26
N TRP A 147 3.59 8.41 10.58
CA TRP A 147 3.60 8.47 9.11
C TRP A 147 5.02 8.50 8.56
N ASN A 148 5.87 9.38 9.09
CA ASN A 148 7.25 9.51 8.66
C ASN A 148 8.06 8.22 8.91
N LEU A 149 7.87 7.58 10.06
CA LEU A 149 8.47 6.27 10.34
C LEU A 149 8.13 5.27 9.25
N TRP A 150 6.84 5.07 8.97
CA TRP A 150 6.44 4.06 7.98
C TRP A 150 6.84 4.46 6.57
N TYR A 151 6.72 5.73 6.18
CA TYR A 151 7.18 6.19 4.87
C TYR A 151 8.70 6.04 4.70
N SER A 152 9.51 6.21 5.74
CA SER A 152 10.95 5.97 5.67
C SER A 152 11.27 4.48 5.40
N ILE A 153 10.60 3.57 6.10
CA ILE A 153 10.79 2.12 5.93
C ILE A 153 10.29 1.67 4.56
N LEU A 154 9.11 2.11 4.14
CA LEU A 154 8.50 1.75 2.86
C LEU A 154 9.31 2.31 1.68
N HIS A 155 9.81 3.55 1.78
CA HIS A 155 10.69 4.11 0.77
C HIS A 155 12.03 3.37 0.71
N THR A 156 12.58 2.96 1.86
CA THR A 156 13.77 2.10 1.90
C THR A 156 13.52 0.75 1.23
N ALA A 157 12.35 0.14 1.42
CA ALA A 157 11.98 -1.12 0.78
C ALA A 157 11.97 -1.02 -0.75
N LYS A 158 11.52 0.12 -1.32
CA LYS A 158 11.57 0.38 -2.77
C LYS A 158 13.00 0.30 -3.33
N LYS A 159 14.01 0.73 -2.55
CA LYS A 159 15.43 0.76 -2.93
C LYS A 159 16.11 -0.62 -2.92
N ILE A 160 15.55 -1.62 -2.22
CA ILE A 160 16.18 -2.94 -2.04
C ILE A 160 15.63 -3.91 -3.07
N ALA A 161 16.48 -4.41 -3.98
CA ALA A 161 16.07 -5.42 -4.97
C ALA A 161 15.38 -6.63 -4.31
N PHE A 162 14.24 -7.09 -4.84
CA PHE A 162 13.49 -8.23 -4.29
C PHE A 162 14.30 -9.54 -4.29
N THR A 163 15.32 -9.63 -5.15
CA THR A 163 16.26 -10.75 -5.23
C THR A 163 17.27 -10.75 -4.08
N ASN A 164 17.49 -9.61 -3.43
CA ASN A 164 18.36 -9.49 -2.26
C ASN A 164 17.59 -9.83 -0.98
N GLU A 165 17.32 -11.13 -0.81
CA GLU A 165 16.53 -11.64 0.31
C GLU A 165 17.11 -11.23 1.67
N THR A 166 18.44 -11.30 1.83
CA THR A 166 19.11 -10.92 3.08
C THR A 166 18.87 -9.48 3.47
N ARG A 167 18.94 -8.54 2.52
CA ARG A 167 18.64 -7.12 2.82
C ARG A 167 17.14 -6.89 3.05
N GLN A 168 16.27 -7.58 2.31
CA GLN A 168 14.83 -7.53 2.54
C GLN A 168 14.47 -8.02 3.96
N ASP A 169 15.04 -9.16 4.38
CA ASP A 169 14.82 -9.74 5.69
C ASP A 169 15.40 -8.87 6.81
N LYS A 170 16.56 -8.22 6.59
CA LYS A 170 17.11 -7.24 7.53
C LYS A 170 16.15 -6.09 7.81
N LEU A 171 15.44 -5.60 6.79
CA LEU A 171 14.43 -4.55 6.97
C LEU A 171 13.16 -5.09 7.67
N VAL A 172 12.77 -6.34 7.40
CA VAL A 172 11.68 -7.02 8.13
C VAL A 172 12.02 -7.16 9.61
N ASP A 173 13.27 -7.49 9.95
CA ASP A 173 13.74 -7.60 11.33
C ASP A 173 13.66 -6.27 12.08
N LEU A 174 13.87 -5.13 11.41
CA LEU A 174 13.66 -3.81 12.02
C LEU A 174 12.19 -3.60 12.40
N VAL A 175 11.25 -3.92 11.49
CA VAL A 175 9.81 -3.81 11.77
C VAL A 175 9.40 -4.78 12.88
N LYS A 176 9.94 -5.99 12.89
CA LYS A 176 9.71 -6.98 13.95
C LYS A 176 10.22 -6.48 15.30
N ALA A 177 11.39 -5.85 15.34
CA ALA A 177 11.95 -5.27 16.56
C ALA A 177 11.14 -4.07 17.06
N LEU A 178 10.67 -3.19 16.16
CA LEU A 178 9.71 -2.14 16.48
C LEU A 178 8.43 -2.73 17.08
N LYS A 179 7.83 -3.75 16.44
CA LYS A 179 6.62 -4.44 16.92
C LYS A 179 6.75 -5.01 18.33
N ALA A 180 7.94 -5.51 18.66
CA ALA A 180 8.23 -6.17 19.93
C ALA A 180 8.45 -5.20 21.10
N ARG A 181 8.51 -3.88 20.84
CA ARG A 181 8.65 -2.88 21.90
C ARG A 181 7.43 -2.87 22.83
N PRO A 182 7.62 -2.56 24.12
CA PRO A 182 6.51 -2.18 24.99
C PRO A 182 5.80 -0.97 24.42
N ASN A 183 4.47 -0.98 24.43
CA ASN A 183 3.70 0.21 24.08
C ASN A 183 3.98 1.35 25.08
N PRO A 184 4.09 2.61 24.61
CA PRO A 184 4.22 3.75 25.51
C PRO A 184 2.99 3.86 26.42
N PRO A 185 3.15 4.41 27.64
CA PRO A 185 2.02 4.62 28.55
C PRO A 185 0.97 5.54 27.92
N GLU A 186 -0.30 5.30 28.24
CA GLU A 186 -1.38 6.20 27.85
C GLU A 186 -1.20 7.58 28.52
N PRO A 187 -1.57 8.67 27.82
CA PRO A 187 -1.66 9.99 28.43
C PRO A 187 -2.50 10.04 29.68
N VAL A 188 -2.05 10.83 30.65
CA VAL A 188 -2.76 11.07 31.90
C VAL A 188 -3.14 12.56 31.98
N PRO A 189 -4.44 12.91 31.98
CA PRO A 189 -5.60 12.02 31.95
C PRO A 189 -5.91 11.47 30.54
N MET A 190 -6.44 10.26 30.41
CA MET A 190 -7.01 9.78 29.14
C MET A 190 -8.47 10.24 29.05
N THR A 191 -8.73 11.35 28.33
CA THR A 191 -10.10 11.88 28.17
C THR A 191 -10.89 11.07 27.14
N ILE A 192 -12.24 11.08 27.25
CA ILE A 192 -13.10 10.40 26.28
C ILE A 192 -12.87 10.90 24.85
N PRO A 193 -12.77 12.23 24.58
CA PRO A 193 -12.44 12.72 23.24
C PRO A 193 -11.08 12.23 22.74
N LEU A 194 -10.03 12.25 23.58
CA LEU A 194 -8.70 11.76 23.18
C LEU A 194 -8.73 10.28 22.83
N LYS A 195 -9.43 9.45 23.62
CA LYS A 195 -9.55 8.01 23.34
C LYS A 195 -10.32 7.68 22.06
N ARG A 196 -10.99 8.67 21.44
CA ARG A 196 -11.67 8.52 20.15
C ARG A 196 -10.79 8.93 18.98
N ASP A 197 -9.69 9.63 19.23
CA ASP A 197 -8.68 9.88 18.21
C ASP A 197 -8.04 8.57 17.77
N TRP A 198 -7.88 8.38 16.47
CA TRP A 198 -7.44 7.10 15.92
C TRP A 198 -6.04 6.67 16.36
N VAL A 199 -5.15 7.59 16.76
CA VAL A 199 -3.82 7.26 17.30
C VAL A 199 -3.94 6.66 18.70
N TRP A 200 -4.82 7.19 19.56
CA TRP A 200 -4.99 6.72 20.94
C TRP A 200 -6.10 5.67 21.10
N GLN A 201 -6.97 5.50 20.10
CA GLN A 201 -8.14 4.63 20.16
C GLN A 201 -7.81 3.21 20.55
N LEU A 202 -6.76 2.63 19.96
CA LEU A 202 -6.36 1.24 20.23
C LEU A 202 -5.63 1.07 21.57
N GLY A 203 -5.05 2.15 22.11
CA GLY A 203 -4.20 2.09 23.32
C GLY A 203 -2.87 1.37 23.09
N THR A 204 -2.52 1.10 21.84
CA THR A 204 -1.29 0.41 21.44
C THR A 204 -0.67 1.09 20.23
N VAL A 205 0.64 1.25 20.24
CA VAL A 205 1.40 1.86 19.14
C VAL A 205 2.18 0.79 18.39
N TRP A 206 3.04 0.07 19.10
CA TRP A 206 4.02 -0.84 18.54
C TRP A 206 3.45 -2.23 18.26
N SER A 207 2.74 -2.83 19.22
CA SER A 207 2.22 -4.19 19.06
C SER A 207 1.28 -4.33 17.85
N ASP A 208 0.50 -3.29 17.58
CA ASP A 208 -0.46 -3.23 16.48
C ASP A 208 0.11 -2.56 15.22
N LEU A 209 1.33 -2.01 15.28
CA LEU A 209 1.96 -1.27 14.18
C LEU A 209 1.01 -0.18 13.64
N ILE A 210 0.53 0.67 14.55
CA ILE A 210 -0.49 1.66 14.23
C ILE A 210 -0.05 2.52 13.03
N ILE A 211 -1.02 2.89 12.17
CA ILE A 211 -0.79 3.63 10.92
C ILE A 211 -0.08 2.83 9.80
N LEU A 212 0.68 1.76 10.07
CA LEU A 212 1.37 1.00 9.01
C LEU A 212 0.43 0.55 7.88
N GLY A 213 -0.75 0.01 8.22
CA GLY A 213 -1.74 -0.41 7.23
C GLY A 213 -2.27 0.76 6.37
N ALA A 214 -2.41 1.94 6.97
CA ALA A 214 -2.79 3.16 6.26
C ALA A 214 -1.64 3.64 5.36
N SER A 215 -0.39 3.64 5.85
CA SER A 215 0.81 3.95 5.06
C SER A 215 0.99 3.06 3.85
N ILE A 216 0.76 1.76 3.99
CA ILE A 216 0.80 0.82 2.85
C ILE A 216 -0.29 1.15 1.83
N THR A 217 -1.47 1.56 2.29
CA THR A 217 -2.59 1.94 1.41
C THR A 217 -2.28 3.23 0.66
N GLU A 218 -1.68 4.23 1.31
CA GLU A 218 -1.26 5.48 0.68
C GLU A 218 -0.10 5.29 -0.30
N VAL A 219 0.93 4.53 0.08
CA VAL A 219 2.09 4.23 -0.80
C VAL A 219 1.66 3.45 -2.04
N ARG A 220 0.52 2.74 -2.03
CA ARG A 220 -0.06 2.14 -3.26
C ARG A 220 -0.44 3.19 -4.30
N ASN A 221 -0.66 4.44 -3.90
CA ASN A 221 -0.82 5.54 -4.86
C ASN A 221 0.49 5.82 -5.61
N ASP A 222 1.65 5.35 -5.16
CA ASP A 222 2.93 5.45 -5.88
C ASP A 222 3.12 4.36 -6.95
N SER A 223 2.20 3.42 -7.09
CA SER A 223 2.27 2.31 -8.05
C SER A 223 2.19 2.76 -9.51
N CYS A 224 2.67 1.90 -10.41
CA CYS A 224 2.57 2.06 -11.86
C CYS A 224 1.11 2.25 -12.31
N GLY A 225 0.88 3.29 -13.12
CA GLY A 225 -0.47 3.63 -13.61
C GLY A 225 -1.33 4.44 -12.62
N CYS A 226 -0.81 4.76 -11.43
CA CYS A 226 -1.41 5.69 -10.48
C CYS A 226 -0.50 6.93 -10.31
N GLY A 227 0.41 6.91 -9.33
CA GLY A 227 1.36 7.98 -9.04
C GLY A 227 2.70 7.80 -9.71
N ALA A 228 3.14 6.56 -10.00
CA ALA A 228 4.27 6.31 -10.89
C ALA A 228 3.84 6.19 -12.36
N GLY A 229 4.80 6.46 -13.24
CA GLY A 229 4.72 6.05 -14.64
C GLY A 229 4.97 4.54 -14.80
N TRP A 230 5.57 4.18 -15.92
CA TRP A 230 5.89 2.80 -16.27
C TRP A 230 7.38 2.63 -16.60
N LEU A 231 8.24 3.52 -16.11
CA LEU A 231 9.68 3.41 -16.32
C LEU A 231 10.23 2.21 -15.55
N TRP A 232 11.30 1.61 -16.05
CA TRP A 232 11.88 0.39 -15.44
C TRP A 232 12.21 0.55 -13.93
N PRO A 233 12.72 1.69 -13.41
CA PRO A 233 13.00 1.78 -11.98
C PRO A 233 11.71 1.90 -11.15
N GLU A 234 10.66 2.50 -11.72
CA GLU A 234 9.35 2.61 -11.07
C GLU A 234 8.71 1.22 -10.92
N GLN A 235 8.76 0.42 -11.99
CA GLN A 235 8.29 -0.97 -11.97
C GLN A 235 9.06 -1.81 -10.95
N GLN A 236 10.40 -1.69 -10.94
CA GLN A 236 11.26 -2.43 -10.02
C GLN A 236 11.02 -2.01 -8.55
N ALA A 237 10.82 -0.71 -8.28
CA ALA A 237 10.50 -0.21 -6.94
C ALA A 237 9.21 -0.81 -6.40
N GLU A 238 8.16 -0.91 -7.23
CA GLU A 238 6.90 -1.55 -6.84
C GLU A 238 7.06 -3.06 -6.63
N GLN A 239 7.86 -3.75 -7.45
CA GLN A 239 8.16 -5.18 -7.25
C GLN A 239 8.92 -5.43 -5.94
N ASN A 240 9.93 -4.61 -5.66
CA ASN A 240 10.70 -4.63 -4.40
C ASN A 240 9.77 -4.46 -3.18
N LEU A 241 8.87 -3.49 -3.26
CA LEU A 241 7.91 -3.19 -2.21
C LEU A 241 6.91 -4.34 -2.00
N ASN A 242 6.43 -4.97 -3.07
CA ASN A 242 5.56 -6.14 -2.98
C ASN A 242 6.26 -7.36 -2.35
N ALA A 243 7.54 -7.59 -2.67
CA ALA A 243 8.32 -8.63 -2.01
C ALA A 243 8.49 -8.36 -0.50
N PHE A 244 8.75 -7.10 -0.12
CA PHE A 244 8.82 -6.69 1.28
C PHE A 244 7.50 -6.95 2.03
N TYR A 245 6.37 -6.56 1.44
CA TYR A 245 5.04 -6.81 2.01
C TYR A 245 4.72 -8.30 2.17
N ALA A 246 5.10 -9.11 1.19
CA ALA A 246 4.94 -10.55 1.28
C ALA A 246 5.79 -11.12 2.43
N ARG A 247 7.03 -10.66 2.62
CA ARG A 247 7.88 -11.11 3.73
C ARG A 247 7.35 -10.69 5.11
N LEU A 248 6.83 -9.47 5.24
CA LEU A 248 6.13 -9.02 6.46
C LEU A 248 4.91 -9.91 6.78
N THR A 249 4.20 -10.35 5.75
CA THR A 249 3.03 -11.25 5.89
C THR A 249 3.47 -12.65 6.30
N ALA A 250 4.42 -13.25 5.57
CA ALA A 250 4.92 -14.60 5.81
C ALA A 250 5.61 -14.76 7.18
N SER A 251 6.24 -13.68 7.68
CA SER A 251 6.85 -13.66 9.02
C SER A 251 5.85 -13.43 10.17
N GLY A 252 4.57 -13.19 9.86
CA GLY A 252 3.53 -12.90 10.85
C GLY A 252 3.67 -11.53 11.52
N VAL A 253 4.55 -10.64 11.02
CA VAL A 253 4.79 -9.30 11.59
C VAL A 253 3.59 -8.38 11.33
N ALA A 254 3.08 -8.39 10.10
CA ALA A 254 1.91 -7.61 9.70
C ALA A 254 1.03 -8.41 8.75
N ASN A 255 -0.29 -8.41 8.98
CA ASN A 255 -1.22 -9.13 8.13
C ASN A 255 -1.68 -8.26 6.95
N ILE A 256 -0.95 -8.33 5.84
CA ILE A 256 -1.17 -7.50 4.64
C ILE A 256 -1.52 -8.33 3.39
N HIS A 257 -2.04 -9.55 3.59
CA HIS A 257 -2.44 -10.49 2.54
C HIS A 257 -3.36 -9.90 1.45
N LEU A 258 -4.17 -8.88 1.81
CA LEU A 258 -5.05 -8.20 0.86
C LEU A 258 -4.28 -7.58 -0.32
N GLN A 259 -3.05 -7.11 -0.11
CA GLN A 259 -2.22 -6.60 -1.21
C GLN A 259 -1.86 -7.73 -2.19
N GLY A 260 -1.50 -8.90 -1.68
CA GLY A 260 -1.28 -10.09 -2.51
C GLY A 260 -2.53 -10.55 -3.25
N GLU A 261 -3.72 -10.49 -2.64
CA GLU A 261 -4.99 -10.76 -3.34
C GLU A 261 -5.19 -9.81 -4.53
N ILE A 262 -4.87 -8.51 -4.35
CA ILE A 262 -5.00 -7.51 -5.40
C ILE A 262 -4.03 -7.80 -6.55
N CYS A 263 -2.75 -8.06 -6.26
CA CYS A 263 -1.75 -8.41 -7.28
C CYS A 263 -2.15 -9.66 -8.06
N ALA A 264 -2.62 -10.71 -7.37
CA ALA A 264 -3.09 -11.93 -8.01
C ALA A 264 -4.28 -11.66 -8.93
N VAL A 265 -5.23 -10.82 -8.52
CA VAL A 265 -6.37 -10.43 -9.36
C VAL A 265 -5.91 -9.63 -10.59
N ASP A 266 -5.03 -8.65 -10.41
CA ASP A 266 -4.56 -7.79 -11.50
C ASP A 266 -3.76 -8.58 -12.55
N ALA A 267 -2.94 -9.55 -12.13
CA ALA A 267 -2.17 -10.38 -13.04
C ALA A 267 -2.98 -11.51 -13.70
N LEU A 268 -3.83 -12.19 -12.93
CA LEU A 268 -4.39 -13.49 -13.35
C LEU A 268 -5.83 -13.38 -13.81
N GLU A 269 -6.59 -12.38 -13.33
CA GLU A 269 -8.02 -12.29 -13.57
C GLU A 269 -8.42 -11.11 -14.47
N LYS A 270 -7.61 -10.06 -14.59
CA LYS A 270 -7.90 -8.87 -15.39
C LYS A 270 -7.11 -8.82 -16.69
N ALA A 271 -7.64 -8.10 -17.68
CA ALA A 271 -6.83 -7.69 -18.82
C ALA A 271 -5.76 -6.67 -18.38
N PRO A 272 -4.56 -6.68 -18.99
CA PRO A 272 -3.55 -5.65 -18.74
C PRO A 272 -4.14 -4.25 -18.96
N THR A 273 -3.87 -3.34 -18.02
CA THR A 273 -4.37 -1.97 -18.10
C THR A 273 -3.35 -0.99 -17.52
N PRO A 274 -3.05 0.11 -18.23
CA PRO A 274 -2.11 1.13 -17.77
C PRO A 274 -2.72 2.10 -16.74
N TRP A 275 -3.99 1.90 -16.37
CA TRP A 275 -4.74 2.73 -15.43
C TRP A 275 -4.80 4.24 -15.81
N TYR A 276 -4.63 5.14 -14.84
CA TYR A 276 -4.98 6.55 -14.95
C TYR A 276 -3.95 7.37 -15.74
N ARG A 277 -2.67 6.99 -15.71
CA ARG A 277 -1.60 7.67 -16.44
C ARG A 277 -1.50 7.13 -17.87
N ARG A 278 -2.14 7.85 -18.79
CA ARG A 278 -2.24 7.47 -20.21
C ARG A 278 -1.24 8.15 -21.13
N VAL A 279 -0.33 8.97 -20.59
CA VAL A 279 0.73 9.55 -21.42
C VAL A 279 1.77 8.46 -21.66
N SER A 280 1.82 7.97 -22.90
CA SER A 280 2.73 6.90 -23.36
C SER A 280 2.63 5.61 -22.52
N PRO A 281 1.46 4.94 -22.48
CA PRO A 281 1.34 3.68 -21.78
C PRO A 281 2.27 2.64 -22.43
N PRO A 282 2.91 1.77 -21.65
CA PRO A 282 3.68 0.66 -22.20
C PRO A 282 2.74 -0.33 -22.91
N PRO A 283 3.27 -1.19 -23.79
CA PRO A 283 2.50 -2.25 -24.41
C PRO A 283 1.96 -3.26 -23.37
N ASP A 284 0.86 -3.94 -23.71
CA ASP A 284 0.16 -4.83 -22.78
C ASP A 284 1.03 -5.95 -22.19
N HIS A 285 2.03 -6.46 -22.95
CA HIS A 285 2.93 -7.50 -22.46
C HIS A 285 3.90 -6.98 -21.37
N GLU A 286 4.32 -5.72 -21.41
CA GLU A 286 5.13 -5.11 -20.33
C GLU A 286 4.30 -4.90 -19.07
N ILE A 287 3.04 -4.46 -19.22
CA ILE A 287 2.09 -4.34 -18.10
C ILE A 287 1.85 -5.71 -17.46
N LEU A 288 1.59 -6.72 -18.30
CA LEU A 288 1.37 -8.09 -17.85
C LEU A 288 2.61 -8.64 -17.15
N SER A 289 3.80 -8.41 -17.71
CA SER A 289 5.08 -8.81 -17.13
C SER A 289 5.25 -8.28 -15.70
N HIS A 290 4.98 -6.98 -15.50
CA HIS A 290 5.03 -6.36 -14.18
C HIS A 290 4.02 -7.00 -13.21
N TYR A 291 2.76 -7.15 -13.61
CA TYR A 291 1.72 -7.74 -12.74
C TYR A 291 2.02 -9.21 -12.40
N VAL A 292 2.45 -10.01 -13.36
CA VAL A 292 2.85 -11.41 -13.15
C VAL A 292 4.00 -11.49 -12.17
N THR A 293 4.99 -10.60 -12.26
CA THR A 293 6.11 -10.53 -11.31
C THR A 293 5.61 -10.26 -9.89
N CYS A 294 4.79 -9.23 -9.68
CA CYS A 294 4.25 -8.90 -8.36
C CYS A 294 3.39 -10.04 -7.79
N ALA A 295 2.52 -10.64 -8.60
CA ALA A 295 1.69 -11.78 -8.18
C ALA A 295 2.54 -13.02 -7.84
N ALA A 296 3.58 -13.30 -8.62
CA ALA A 296 4.49 -14.40 -8.38
C ALA A 296 5.27 -14.23 -7.06
N LEU A 297 5.77 -13.03 -6.77
CA LEU A 297 6.47 -12.72 -5.52
C LEU A 297 5.58 -12.98 -4.29
N TRP A 298 4.35 -12.48 -4.31
CA TRP A 298 3.37 -12.75 -3.24
C TRP A 298 3.07 -14.24 -3.08
N THR A 299 2.89 -14.93 -4.20
CA THR A 299 2.58 -16.37 -4.21
C THR A 299 3.72 -17.21 -3.64
N ILE A 300 4.96 -16.92 -4.05
CA ILE A 300 6.15 -17.66 -3.64
C ILE A 300 6.46 -17.42 -2.15
N ILE A 301 6.37 -16.17 -1.69
CA ILE A 301 6.78 -15.77 -0.34
C ILE A 301 5.67 -16.01 0.69
N ALA A 302 4.43 -15.61 0.39
CA ALA A 302 3.31 -15.56 1.33
C ALA A 302 2.01 -16.18 0.76
N GLY A 303 2.14 -17.13 -0.17
CA GLY A 303 0.98 -17.70 -0.86
C GLY A 303 0.00 -18.37 0.10
N LYS A 304 0.48 -19.01 1.17
CA LYS A 304 -0.41 -19.63 2.16
C LYS A 304 -1.33 -18.60 2.78
N GLU A 305 -0.78 -17.46 3.20
CA GLU A 305 -1.51 -16.36 3.84
C GLU A 305 -2.45 -15.66 2.86
N VAL A 306 -1.99 -15.41 1.62
CA VAL A 306 -2.81 -14.80 0.55
C VAL A 306 -4.04 -15.65 0.23
N TYR A 307 -3.88 -16.98 0.19
CA TYR A 307 -4.97 -17.88 -0.19
C TYR A 307 -5.69 -18.51 1.02
N ALA A 308 -5.32 -18.23 2.27
CA ALA A 308 -5.88 -18.87 3.48
C ALA A 308 -7.30 -18.42 3.88
N ARG A 309 -7.84 -17.33 3.30
CA ARG A 309 -9.06 -16.67 3.79
C ARG A 309 -10.29 -17.58 3.87
N TYR A 310 -10.38 -18.59 3.02
CA TYR A 310 -11.52 -19.51 2.98
C TYR A 310 -11.06 -20.95 3.23
N PRO A 311 -11.86 -21.76 3.96
CA PRO A 311 -11.53 -23.15 4.21
C PRO A 311 -11.41 -23.94 2.91
N HIS A 312 -10.57 -24.97 2.91
CA HIS A 312 -10.42 -25.89 1.78
C HIS A 312 -11.69 -26.73 1.61
N THR A 313 -12.62 -26.26 0.79
CA THR A 313 -13.78 -27.06 0.37
C THR A 313 -13.46 -27.69 -0.97
N ARG A 314 -12.89 -28.91 -0.95
CA ARG A 314 -12.59 -29.65 -2.18
C ARG A 314 -13.89 -30.03 -2.88
N ASP A 315 -14.09 -29.50 -4.08
CA ASP A 315 -15.11 -29.96 -5.03
C ASP A 315 -14.42 -30.18 -6.38
N GLU A 316 -14.31 -31.44 -6.80
CA GLU A 316 -13.63 -31.81 -8.05
C GLU A 316 -14.31 -31.19 -9.29
N ARG A 317 -15.62 -30.94 -9.20
CA ARG A 317 -16.39 -30.29 -10.27
C ARG A 317 -15.93 -28.84 -10.49
N ASP A 318 -15.50 -28.16 -9.42
CA ASP A 318 -15.01 -26.79 -9.51
C ASP A 318 -13.63 -26.72 -10.18
N ILE A 319 -12.81 -27.77 -10.06
CA ILE A 319 -11.52 -27.92 -10.75
C ILE A 319 -11.74 -28.12 -12.26
N GLU A 320 -12.66 -29.01 -12.65
CA GLU A 320 -13.01 -29.26 -14.06
C GLU A 320 -13.60 -28.03 -14.77
N VAL A 321 -14.20 -27.09 -14.03
CA VAL A 321 -14.69 -25.83 -14.59
C VAL A 321 -13.54 -24.93 -15.05
N VAL A 322 -12.35 -25.01 -14.42
CA VAL A 322 -11.20 -24.13 -14.72
C VAL A 322 -10.77 -24.23 -16.19
N ASP A 323 -10.79 -25.43 -16.78
CA ASP A 323 -10.43 -25.64 -18.20
C ASP A 323 -11.29 -24.81 -19.16
N ARG A 324 -12.57 -24.63 -18.82
CA ARG A 324 -13.52 -23.87 -19.66
C ARG A 324 -13.36 -22.37 -19.51
N ILE A 325 -12.70 -21.90 -18.45
CA ILE A 325 -12.63 -20.48 -18.11
C ILE A 325 -11.22 -19.90 -18.10
N LEU A 326 -10.16 -20.69 -18.34
CA LEU A 326 -8.76 -20.26 -18.24
C LEU A 326 -8.39 -19.06 -19.14
N LYS A 327 -9.09 -18.93 -20.28
CA LYS A 327 -8.91 -17.81 -21.22
C LYS A 327 -9.75 -16.57 -20.88
N LEU A 328 -10.71 -16.69 -19.96
CA LEU A 328 -11.61 -15.59 -19.59
C LEU A 328 -10.90 -14.58 -18.69
N ARG A 329 -11.39 -13.33 -18.75
CA ARG A 329 -10.89 -12.19 -17.97
C ARG A 329 -12.04 -11.32 -17.47
N ASP A 330 -11.74 -10.46 -16.51
CA ASP A 330 -12.61 -9.39 -16.02
C ASP A 330 -14.02 -9.89 -15.66
N LYS A 331 -15.06 -9.29 -16.24
CA LYS A 331 -16.47 -9.60 -16.00
C LYS A 331 -16.88 -10.96 -16.57
N GLU A 332 -16.05 -11.59 -17.39
CA GLU A 332 -16.37 -12.88 -17.98
C GLU A 332 -16.17 -14.02 -16.99
N LEU A 333 -15.34 -13.84 -15.95
CA LEU A 333 -15.11 -14.84 -14.92
C LEU A 333 -16.36 -15.07 -14.05
N PRO A 334 -16.71 -16.33 -13.71
CA PRO A 334 -17.94 -16.65 -12.97
C PRO A 334 -18.07 -15.94 -11.61
N TRP A 335 -16.96 -15.76 -10.89
CA TRP A 335 -16.94 -15.08 -9.59
C TRP A 335 -17.06 -13.56 -9.68
N ASN A 336 -16.84 -12.96 -10.86
CA ASN A 336 -16.99 -11.52 -11.10
C ASN A 336 -18.40 -11.13 -11.59
N ARG A 337 -19.22 -12.09 -12.05
CA ARG A 337 -20.58 -11.85 -12.58
C ARG A 337 -21.67 -11.67 -11.50
N SER A 338 -21.48 -12.20 -10.29
CA SER A 338 -22.51 -12.15 -9.24
C SER A 338 -22.66 -10.74 -8.66
N ARG A 339 -23.85 -10.12 -8.83
CA ARG A 339 -24.23 -8.86 -8.15
C ARG A 339 -24.18 -8.95 -6.62
N LYS A 340 -24.27 -10.16 -6.03
CA LYS A 340 -23.99 -10.42 -4.61
C LYS A 340 -22.54 -10.85 -4.47
N ARG A 341 -21.61 -9.88 -4.52
CA ARG A 341 -20.14 -10.05 -4.54
C ARG A 341 -19.57 -11.06 -3.54
N TYR A 342 -20.27 -11.31 -2.42
CA TYR A 342 -19.75 -12.13 -1.32
C TYR A 342 -20.23 -13.59 -1.29
N LYS A 343 -21.44 -13.90 -1.77
CA LYS A 343 -21.99 -15.29 -1.72
C LYS A 343 -21.48 -16.16 -2.87
N GLY A 344 -21.05 -15.56 -3.98
CA GLY A 344 -20.44 -16.28 -5.09
C GLY A 344 -18.95 -16.58 -4.86
N ARG A 345 -18.21 -15.64 -4.24
CA ARG A 345 -16.75 -15.71 -4.13
C ARG A 345 -16.27 -16.95 -3.35
N ALA A 346 -16.84 -17.17 -2.16
CA ALA A 346 -16.49 -18.30 -1.29
C ALA A 346 -16.72 -19.68 -1.95
N ARG A 347 -17.74 -19.81 -2.80
CA ARG A 347 -18.01 -21.06 -3.54
C ARG A 347 -16.91 -21.37 -4.55
N TRP A 348 -16.32 -20.37 -5.16
CA TRP A 348 -15.33 -20.55 -6.23
C TRP A 348 -13.89 -20.58 -5.73
N GLU A 349 -13.61 -20.57 -4.43
CA GLU A 349 -12.23 -20.39 -3.95
C GLU A 349 -11.31 -21.55 -4.34
N THR A 350 -11.80 -22.79 -4.29
CA THR A 350 -11.04 -23.95 -4.81
C THR A 350 -10.76 -23.79 -6.31
N ALA A 351 -11.76 -23.37 -7.10
CA ALA A 351 -11.57 -23.07 -8.52
C ALA A 351 -10.62 -21.89 -8.75
N ARG A 352 -10.64 -20.84 -7.90
CA ARG A 352 -9.77 -19.65 -8.03
C ARG A 352 -8.32 -19.99 -7.74
N ARG A 353 -8.05 -20.82 -6.73
CA ARG A 353 -6.68 -21.29 -6.45
C ARG A 353 -6.14 -22.15 -7.60
N GLU A 354 -6.96 -23.06 -8.12
CA GLU A 354 -6.57 -23.87 -9.29
C GLU A 354 -6.43 -23.02 -10.56
N PHE A 355 -7.32 -22.05 -10.77
CA PHE A 355 -7.24 -21.08 -11.85
C PHE A 355 -5.95 -20.26 -11.75
N ALA A 356 -5.61 -19.77 -10.56
CA ALA A 356 -4.37 -19.04 -10.35
C ALA A 356 -3.14 -19.91 -10.65
N ARG A 357 -3.12 -21.17 -10.18
CA ARG A 357 -2.08 -22.15 -10.49
C ARG A 357 -1.91 -22.34 -12.00
N ARG A 358 -2.99 -22.67 -12.72
CA ARG A 358 -2.97 -22.91 -14.18
C ARG A 358 -2.65 -21.65 -14.96
N ARG A 359 -3.06 -20.48 -14.48
CA ARG A 359 -2.77 -19.22 -15.16
C ARG A 359 -1.29 -18.86 -15.02
N LEU A 360 -0.70 -19.00 -13.84
CA LEU A 360 0.74 -18.84 -13.64
C LEU A 360 1.53 -19.86 -14.49
N GLU A 361 1.04 -21.09 -14.60
CA GLU A 361 1.62 -22.11 -15.49
C GLU A 361 1.55 -21.69 -16.96
N ALA A 362 0.42 -21.14 -17.41
CA ALA A 362 0.27 -20.62 -18.77
C ALA A 362 1.21 -19.41 -19.03
N GLU A 363 1.31 -18.47 -18.08
CA GLU A 363 2.23 -17.33 -18.21
C GLU A 363 3.70 -17.77 -18.19
N SER A 364 4.04 -18.89 -17.53
CA SER A 364 5.40 -19.46 -17.59
C SER A 364 5.79 -19.94 -19.01
N GLN A 365 4.82 -20.17 -19.88
CA GLN A 365 5.01 -20.57 -21.28
C GLN A 365 4.75 -19.42 -22.26
N ASN A 366 4.42 -18.23 -21.78
CA ASN A 366 4.07 -17.09 -22.62
C ASN A 366 5.34 -16.43 -23.21
N GLU A 367 5.59 -16.67 -24.50
CA GLU A 367 6.80 -16.19 -25.20
C GLU A 367 6.88 -14.65 -25.34
N GLU A 368 5.79 -13.92 -25.09
CA GLU A 368 5.80 -12.46 -25.03
C GLU A 368 6.43 -11.93 -23.73
N LEU A 369 6.58 -12.78 -22.70
CA LEU A 369 7.18 -12.42 -21.42
C LEU A 369 8.68 -12.75 -21.40
N SER A 370 9.44 -11.97 -20.63
CA SER A 370 10.88 -12.21 -20.47
C SER A 370 11.15 -13.58 -19.82
N PRO A 371 12.33 -14.19 -20.05
CA PRO A 371 12.71 -15.46 -19.42
C PRO A 371 12.61 -15.43 -17.89
N GLU A 372 12.98 -14.31 -17.26
CA GLU A 372 12.96 -14.14 -15.80
C GLU A 372 11.52 -14.15 -15.25
N VAL A 373 10.60 -13.49 -15.96
CA VAL A 373 9.19 -13.44 -15.59
C VAL A 373 8.54 -14.81 -15.75
N ARG A 374 8.89 -15.53 -16.84
CA ARG A 374 8.45 -16.91 -17.07
C ARG A 374 8.94 -17.86 -15.97
N ASP A 375 10.19 -17.73 -15.54
CA ASP A 375 10.73 -18.52 -14.42
C ASP A 375 9.96 -18.25 -13.12
N LEU A 376 9.76 -16.96 -12.78
CA LEU A 376 8.99 -16.57 -11.60
C LEU A 376 7.56 -17.12 -11.64
N ALA A 377 6.89 -17.03 -12.79
CA ALA A 377 5.55 -17.58 -12.99
C ALA A 377 5.54 -19.11 -12.81
N GLY A 378 6.52 -19.83 -13.34
CA GLY A 378 6.67 -21.27 -13.17
C GLY A 378 6.90 -21.67 -11.70
N ARG A 379 7.76 -20.95 -10.98
CA ARG A 379 7.99 -21.15 -9.53
C ARG A 379 6.73 -20.86 -8.71
N ALA A 380 5.99 -19.81 -9.06
CA ALA A 380 4.73 -19.48 -8.41
C ALA A 380 3.66 -20.55 -8.68
N ALA A 381 3.57 -21.09 -9.90
CA ALA A 381 2.67 -22.21 -10.23
C ALA A 381 3.00 -23.47 -9.42
N LYS A 382 4.30 -23.80 -9.26
CA LYS A 382 4.75 -24.92 -8.41
C LYS A 382 4.38 -24.69 -6.94
N THR A 383 4.53 -23.47 -6.43
CA THR A 383 4.13 -23.10 -5.07
C THR A 383 2.62 -23.22 -4.87
N MET A 384 1.83 -22.74 -5.85
CA MET A 384 0.38 -22.89 -5.85
C MET A 384 -0.08 -24.34 -5.88
N ALA A 385 0.62 -25.25 -6.54
CA ALA A 385 0.30 -26.67 -6.46
C ALA A 385 0.35 -27.14 -4.99
N GLY A 386 1.38 -26.74 -4.24
CA GLY A 386 1.43 -27.03 -2.79
C GLY A 386 0.25 -26.47 -2.01
N ILE A 387 -0.28 -25.30 -2.40
CA ILE A 387 -1.41 -24.63 -1.72
C ILE A 387 -2.76 -25.25 -2.12
N VAL A 388 -2.98 -25.54 -3.41
CA VAL A 388 -4.23 -26.15 -3.90
C VAL A 388 -4.42 -27.55 -3.30
N TRP A 389 -3.32 -28.31 -3.20
CA TRP A 389 -3.36 -29.73 -2.83
C TRP A 389 -3.04 -30.01 -1.35
N GLN A 390 -2.83 -28.98 -0.52
CA GLN A 390 -2.70 -29.13 0.94
C GLN A 390 -4.07 -29.52 1.56
N LYS A 391 -4.05 -30.57 2.39
CA LYS A 391 -5.20 -31.11 3.13
C LYS A 391 -5.49 -30.31 4.39
#